data_AF-A0A960SJ76-F1
#
_entry.id   AF-A0A960SJ76-F1
#
_cell.length_a   1.000
_cell.length_b   1.000
_cell.length_c   1.000
_cell.angle_alpha   90.00
_cell.angle_beta   90.00
_cell.angle_gamma   90.00
#
_symmetry.space_group_name_H-M   'P 1'
#
loop_
_entity.id
_entity.type
_entity.pdbx_description
1 polymer ?
#
loop_
_entity_poly.entity_id
_entity_poly.type
_entity_poly.pdbx_seq_one_letter_code
_entity_poly.pdbx_strand_id
1 'polypeptide(L)'
;MKRSLLSIGFLAMIFHFSLAAQETRYLPDWASLARHNQAPEWFRDAKFGIYFHWGVYSVPAYGNEWYPRWMHVKEYERGPGQNYYEHHLKTYGHPSKFGYHDFVPMFKAEHF
;
A
#
# COMPACT_ATOMS: atom_id res chain seq x y z
N MET A 1 -49.60 -49.62 32.99
CA MET A 1 -49.83 -49.32 31.56
C MET A 1 -49.82 -47.80 31.36
N LYS A 2 -49.01 -47.35 30.40
CA LYS A 2 -49.04 -46.06 29.67
C LYS A 2 -48.67 -44.76 30.43
N ARG A 3 -47.43 -44.35 30.15
CA ARG A 3 -46.83 -43.02 30.28
C ARG A 3 -47.62 -41.98 29.47
N SER A 4 -47.70 -40.75 29.96
CA SER A 4 -47.92 -39.56 29.13
C SER A 4 -47.20 -38.37 29.76
N LEU A 5 -45.97 -38.12 29.29
CA LEU A 5 -45.20 -36.90 29.51
C LEU A 5 -45.44 -36.00 28.29
N LEU A 6 -46.46 -35.15 28.39
CA LEU A 6 -46.73 -33.97 27.58
C LEU A 6 -46.79 -32.85 28.63
N SER A 7 -46.00 -31.77 28.65
CA SER A 7 -45.52 -30.92 27.57
C SER A 7 -44.47 -29.95 28.14
N ILE A 8 -43.18 -30.27 28.11
CA ILE A 8 -42.09 -29.31 28.44
C ILE A 8 -41.02 -29.31 27.34
N GLY A 9 -41.44 -29.59 26.10
CA GLY A 9 -40.53 -29.81 24.97
C GLY A 9 -40.53 -28.74 23.88
N PHE A 10 -41.18 -27.59 24.08
CA PHE A 10 -41.42 -26.64 22.98
C PHE A 10 -41.27 -25.16 23.35
N LEU A 11 -40.24 -24.82 24.14
CA LEU A 11 -39.87 -23.42 24.38
C LEU A 11 -38.35 -23.21 24.42
N ALA A 12 -37.60 -24.01 23.66
CA ALA A 12 -36.14 -23.90 23.54
C ALA A 12 -35.70 -23.77 22.08
N MET A 13 -36.51 -23.14 21.23
CA MET A 13 -36.14 -22.78 19.87
C MET A 13 -36.33 -21.28 19.69
N ILE A 14 -35.28 -20.62 19.19
CA ILE A 14 -35.18 -19.21 18.79
C ILE A 14 -34.76 -18.26 19.93
N PHE A 15 -33.57 -18.52 20.50
CA PHE A 15 -32.61 -17.44 20.65
C PHE A 15 -31.63 -17.53 19.48
N HIS A 16 -32.08 -17.07 18.31
CA HIS A 16 -31.12 -16.67 17.27
C HIS A 16 -30.41 -15.44 17.80
N PHE A 17 -29.32 -15.67 18.53
CA PHE A 17 -28.34 -14.64 18.83
C PHE A 17 -27.81 -14.17 17.47
N SER A 18 -28.42 -13.12 16.91
CA SER A 18 -27.78 -12.35 15.85
C SER A 18 -26.60 -11.68 16.53
N LEU A 19 -25.48 -12.38 16.55
CA LEU A 19 -24.17 -11.78 16.73
C LEU A 19 -23.89 -10.99 15.44
N ALA A 20 -24.67 -9.94 15.21
CA ALA A 20 -24.24 -8.89 14.31
C ALA A 20 -22.93 -8.41 14.93
N ALA A 21 -21.81 -8.72 14.27
CA ALA A 21 -20.51 -8.20 14.66
C ALA A 21 -20.69 -6.69 14.82
N GLN A 22 -20.64 -6.20 16.06
CA GLN A 22 -20.82 -4.80 16.31
C GLN A 22 -19.65 -4.09 15.64
N GLU A 23 -19.95 -3.41 14.54
CA GLU A 23 -18.95 -2.71 13.75
C GLU A 23 -18.33 -1.66 14.67
N THR A 24 -17.11 -1.94 15.14
CA THR A 24 -16.45 -1.06 16.09
C THR A 24 -16.04 0.19 15.33
N ARG A 25 -16.82 1.25 15.47
CA ARG A 25 -16.52 2.53 14.82
C ARG A 25 -15.22 3.10 15.39
N TYR A 26 -14.26 3.35 14.51
CA TYR A 26 -13.04 4.08 14.85
C TYR A 26 -13.32 5.58 14.87
N LEU A 27 -12.77 6.26 15.87
CA LEU A 27 -12.66 7.71 15.94
C LEU A 27 -11.23 8.11 15.52
N PRO A 28 -11.01 9.35 15.02
CA PRO A 28 -9.71 9.84 14.61
C PRO A 28 -8.84 10.25 15.81
N ASP A 29 -8.74 9.38 16.82
CA ASP A 29 -7.90 9.56 18.00
C ASP A 29 -7.11 8.29 18.33
N TRP A 30 -5.97 8.46 19.00
CA TRP A 30 -5.04 7.37 19.29
C TRP A 30 -5.65 6.27 20.14
N ALA A 31 -6.48 6.60 21.13
CA ALA A 31 -7.10 5.61 22.00
C ALA A 31 -8.08 4.72 21.22
N SER A 32 -8.78 5.29 20.24
CA SER A 32 -9.61 4.53 19.33
C SER A 32 -8.81 3.66 18.36
N LEU A 33 -7.75 4.18 17.74
CA LEU A 33 -6.95 3.44 16.76
C LEU A 33 -6.15 2.30 17.40
N ALA A 34 -5.73 2.46 18.66
CA ALA A 34 -4.99 1.43 19.41
C ALA A 34 -5.80 0.15 19.65
N ARG A 35 -7.14 0.17 19.49
CA ARG A 35 -7.98 -1.03 19.55
C ARG A 35 -7.83 -1.94 18.32
N HIS A 36 -7.21 -1.46 17.24
CA HIS A 36 -7.00 -2.24 16.02
C HIS A 36 -6.04 -3.41 16.26
N ASN A 37 -6.39 -4.59 15.75
CA ASN A 37 -5.46 -5.72 15.72
C ASN A 37 -4.39 -5.48 14.64
N GLN A 38 -3.25 -4.90 15.04
CA GLN A 38 -2.16 -4.46 14.15
C GLN A 38 -1.57 -5.57 13.25
N ALA A 39 -1.69 -6.84 13.63
CA ALA A 39 -1.17 -7.98 12.88
C ALA A 39 -2.24 -9.08 12.87
N PRO A 40 -3.27 -8.97 12.02
CA PRO A 40 -4.32 -9.97 11.91
C PRO A 40 -3.75 -11.34 11.54
N GLU A 41 -4.49 -12.41 11.85
CA GLU A 41 -4.01 -13.79 11.68
C GLU A 41 -3.55 -14.08 10.25
N TRP A 42 -4.32 -13.65 9.24
CA TRP A 42 -3.93 -13.82 7.84
C TRP A 42 -2.58 -13.17 7.51
N PHE A 43 -2.28 -11.99 8.07
CA PHE A 43 -1.01 -11.29 7.83
C PHE A 43 0.13 -12.00 8.53
N ARG A 44 -0.12 -12.48 9.75
CA ARG A 44 0.84 -13.30 10.49
C ARG A 44 1.13 -14.60 9.76
N ASP A 45 0.13 -15.20 9.13
CA ASP A 45 0.23 -16.50 8.45
C ASP A 45 0.79 -16.41 7.03
N ALA A 46 0.68 -15.25 6.37
CA ALA A 46 1.16 -15.06 5.00
C ALA A 46 2.68 -15.30 4.84
N LYS A 47 3.49 -14.91 5.85
CA LYS A 47 4.97 -15.02 5.95
C LYS A 47 5.80 -14.34 4.86
N PHE A 48 5.33 -14.29 3.62
CA PHE A 48 6.06 -13.79 2.46
C PHE A 48 5.16 -12.90 1.61
N GLY A 49 5.70 -11.75 1.20
CA GLY A 49 5.03 -10.80 0.33
C GLY A 49 6.01 -10.27 -0.70
N ILE A 50 5.49 -9.97 -1.89
CA ILE A 50 6.23 -9.33 -2.97
C ILE A 50 5.67 -7.92 -3.16
N TYR A 51 6.57 -6.95 -3.22
CA TYR A 51 6.29 -5.57 -3.59
C TYR A 51 7.28 -5.16 -4.67
N PHE A 52 6.93 -4.15 -5.48
CA PHE A 52 7.84 -3.58 -6.47
C PHE A 52 7.71 -2.05 -6.51
N HIS A 53 8.85 -1.39 -6.73
CA HIS A 53 8.91 0.05 -6.98
C HIS A 53 8.82 0.28 -8.49
N TRP A 54 7.63 0.65 -8.97
CA TRP A 54 7.39 0.97 -10.37
C TRP A 54 6.53 2.22 -10.49
N GLY A 55 6.97 3.14 -11.34
CA GLY A 55 6.26 4.39 -11.58
C GLY A 55 6.98 5.23 -12.62
N VAL A 56 6.67 6.53 -12.68
CA VAL A 56 7.23 7.44 -13.69
C VAL A 56 8.77 7.52 -13.60
N TYR A 57 9.36 7.39 -12.41
CA TYR A 57 10.82 7.31 -12.23
C TYR A 57 11.46 6.08 -12.89
N SER A 58 10.68 5.06 -13.25
CA SER A 58 11.15 3.90 -14.00
C SER A 58 11.37 4.20 -15.49
N VAL A 59 10.73 5.24 -16.04
CA VAL A 59 10.88 5.65 -17.45
C VAL A 59 12.33 5.94 -17.84
N PRO A 60 13.10 6.78 -17.12
CA PRO A 60 14.49 7.04 -17.46
C PRO A 60 15.42 5.83 -17.25
N ALA A 61 14.98 4.81 -16.52
CA ALA A 61 15.71 3.58 -16.26
C ALA A 61 17.18 3.80 -15.83
N TYR A 62 17.43 4.84 -15.03
CA TYR A 62 18.77 5.24 -14.60
C TYR A 62 18.82 5.53 -13.10
N GLY A 63 19.82 4.96 -12.42
CA GLY A 63 19.96 5.07 -10.97
C GLY A 63 18.86 4.34 -10.20
N ASN A 64 18.05 5.07 -9.45
CA ASN A 64 17.01 4.51 -8.57
C ASN A 64 15.75 5.38 -8.56
N GLU A 65 14.79 5.06 -7.70
CA GLU A 65 13.49 5.74 -7.59
C GLU A 65 13.61 7.22 -7.18
N TRP A 66 14.79 7.66 -6.72
CA TRP A 66 15.07 9.06 -6.41
C TRP A 66 15.62 9.84 -7.61
N TYR A 67 15.67 9.27 -8.81
CA TYR A 67 15.95 10.02 -10.05
C TYR A 67 15.25 11.38 -10.12
N PRO A 68 13.95 11.53 -9.76
CA PRO A 68 13.25 12.82 -9.81
C PRO A 68 13.90 13.89 -8.92
N ARG A 69 14.48 13.48 -7.80
CA ARG A 69 15.22 14.38 -6.91
C ARG A 69 16.60 14.67 -7.48
N TRP A 70 17.29 13.65 -7.95
CA TRP A 70 18.72 13.73 -8.28
C TRP A 70 19.00 14.31 -9.66
N MET A 71 18.03 14.29 -10.58
CA MET A 71 18.15 15.01 -11.86
C MET A 71 18.27 16.53 -11.70
N HIS A 72 18.10 17.07 -10.49
CA HIS A 72 18.28 18.50 -10.18
C HIS A 72 19.55 18.83 -9.39
N VAL A 73 20.34 17.83 -8.98
CA VAL A 73 21.50 18.01 -8.08
C VAL A 73 22.79 17.73 -8.83
N LYS A 74 23.69 18.71 -8.88
CA LYS A 74 24.98 18.58 -9.57
C LYS A 74 25.96 17.71 -8.77
N GLU A 75 26.86 17.03 -9.47
CA GLU A 75 27.79 16.04 -8.88
C GLU A 75 28.61 16.56 -7.70
N TYR A 76 29.13 17.78 -7.79
CA TYR A 76 29.97 18.37 -6.72
C TYR A 76 29.22 18.57 -5.40
N GLU A 77 27.88 18.58 -5.41
CA GLU A 77 27.05 18.77 -4.21
C GLU A 77 26.81 17.46 -3.45
N ARG A 78 27.18 16.31 -4.03
CA ARG A 78 26.82 14.98 -3.49
C ARG A 78 28.00 14.03 -3.23
N GLY A 79 29.19 14.38 -3.71
CA GLY A 79 30.35 13.48 -3.68
C GLY A 79 30.33 12.44 -4.80
N PRO A 80 31.38 11.60 -4.94
CA PRO A 80 31.53 10.70 -6.06
C PRO A 80 30.42 9.63 -6.10
N GLY A 81 29.83 9.40 -7.29
CA GLY A 81 28.74 8.45 -7.47
C GLY A 81 28.09 8.52 -8.86
N GLN A 82 26.90 7.92 -9.02
CA GLN A 82 26.14 8.06 -10.27
C GLN A 82 25.73 9.52 -10.50
N ASN A 83 26.08 10.06 -11.66
CA ASN A 83 25.80 11.43 -12.02
C ASN A 83 24.44 11.56 -12.74
N TYR A 84 23.38 11.67 -11.94
CA TYR A 84 21.99 11.80 -12.40
C TYR A 84 21.78 13.07 -13.23
N TYR A 85 22.34 14.20 -12.79
CA TYR A 85 22.21 15.48 -13.47
C TYR A 85 22.86 15.45 -14.85
N GLU A 86 24.10 14.98 -14.97
CA GLU A 86 24.76 14.87 -16.28
C GLU A 86 24.09 13.85 -17.20
N HIS A 87 23.63 12.72 -16.66
CA HIS A 87 22.82 11.78 -17.44
C HIS A 87 21.55 12.44 -17.98
N HIS A 88 20.83 13.19 -17.13
CA HIS A 88 19.62 13.89 -17.51
C HIS A 88 19.90 14.97 -18.56
N LEU A 89 20.94 15.79 -18.33
CA LEU A 89 21.40 16.80 -19.28
C LEU A 89 21.70 16.22 -20.65
N LYS A 90 22.45 15.11 -20.70
CA LYS A 90 22.87 14.48 -21.94
C LYS A 90 21.72 13.80 -22.69
N THR A 91 20.77 13.21 -21.96
CA THR A 91 19.73 12.35 -22.55
C THR A 91 18.45 13.12 -22.87
N TYR A 92 18.05 14.06 -22.02
CA TYR A 92 16.77 14.76 -22.10
C TYR A 92 16.91 16.29 -22.19
N GLY A 93 18.02 16.85 -21.70
CA GLY A 93 18.31 18.27 -21.71
C GLY A 93 18.30 18.90 -20.33
N HIS A 94 18.35 20.24 -20.25
CA HIS A 94 18.36 20.93 -18.96
C HIS A 94 17.08 20.66 -18.16
N PRO A 95 17.14 20.34 -16.84
CA PRO A 95 15.96 20.03 -16.03
C PRO A 95 14.88 21.13 -15.96
N SER A 96 15.22 22.37 -16.37
CA SER A 96 14.27 23.49 -16.49
C SER A 96 13.55 23.55 -17.84
N LYS A 97 13.94 22.70 -18.79
CA LYS A 97 13.36 22.56 -20.14
C LYS A 97 12.70 21.20 -20.31
N PHE A 98 13.32 20.16 -19.78
CA PHE A 98 12.73 18.85 -19.63
C PHE A 98 12.71 18.51 -18.13
N GLY A 99 11.59 18.70 -17.48
CA GLY A 99 11.41 18.42 -16.06
C GLY A 99 10.96 16.98 -15.80
N TYR A 100 10.89 16.59 -14.53
CA TYR A 100 10.40 15.25 -14.18
C TYR A 100 8.97 14.97 -14.66
N HIS A 101 8.12 16.00 -14.69
CA HIS A 101 6.73 15.89 -15.14
C HIS A 101 6.61 15.50 -16.63
N ASP A 102 7.63 15.78 -17.44
CA ASP A 102 7.64 15.42 -18.86
C ASP A 102 7.77 13.90 -19.09
N PHE A 103 8.21 13.14 -18.07
CA PHE A 103 8.17 11.68 -18.10
C PHE A 103 6.78 11.09 -17.86
N VAL A 104 5.83 11.83 -17.28
CA VAL A 104 4.48 11.32 -16.99
C VAL A 104 3.78 10.78 -18.23
N PRO A 105 3.70 11.51 -19.37
CA PRO A 105 3.09 10.97 -20.59
C PRO A 105 3.91 9.84 -21.24
N MET A 106 5.17 9.66 -20.86
CA MET A 106 6.03 8.58 -21.36
C MET A 106 5.85 7.27 -20.56
N PHE A 107 5.30 7.35 -19.35
CA PHE A 107 5.00 6.17 -18.54
C PHE A 107 3.72 5.49 -19.03
N LYS A 108 3.85 4.72 -20.11
CA LYS A 108 2.71 4.13 -20.82
C LYS A 108 2.36 2.70 -20.41
N ALA A 109 3.27 2.01 -19.71
CA ALA A 109 3.08 0.61 -19.32
C ALA A 109 2.66 -0.31 -20.51
N GLU A 110 3.26 -0.11 -21.69
CA GLU A 110 2.79 -0.71 -22.97
C GLU A 110 2.78 -2.25 -23.00
N HIS A 111 3.42 -2.91 -22.04
CA HIS A 111 3.51 -4.37 -21.92
C HIS A 111 3.09 -4.88 -20.53
N PHE A 112 2.31 -4.10 -19.79
CA PHE A 112 1.74 -4.53 -18.51
C PHE A 112 0.42 -5.28 -18.69
#